data_AF-A0A453IN85-F1
#
_entry.id   AF-A0A453IN85-F1
#
_cell.length_a   1.000
_cell.length_b   1.000
_cell.length_c   1.000
_cell.angle_alpha   90.00
_cell.angle_beta   90.00
_cell.angle_gamma   90.00
#
_symmetry.space_group_name_H-M   'P 1'
#
loop_
_entity.id
_entity.type
_entity.pdbx_description
1 polymer ?
#
loop_
_entity_poly.entity_id
_entity_poly.type
_entity_poly.pdbx_seq_one_letter_code
_entity_poly.pdbx_strand_id
1 'polypeptide(L)'
;GSVTPDYVPFQMWDTLQGLSTYIRAMLSTQALLGAIGVGEKSATVIGATFQWFLRDLTGMLGGILFAFYQGSNLDSNAKMWRLVADFMNDLGMLMDLLSPLFPSSLIIIMCLGSLSRSFTGVASGATRAALTQHFALANNAADISAKVPLNDLNILSV
;
A
#
# COMPACT_ATOMS: atom_id res chain seq x y z
N GLY A 1 -7.84 -14.14 -27.86
CA GLY A 1 -8.07 -12.91 -27.07
C GLY A 1 -6.74 -12.20 -26.90
N SER A 2 -6.74 -10.91 -26.56
CA SER A 2 -5.50 -10.15 -26.31
C SER A 2 -4.86 -10.42 -24.94
N VAL A 3 -5.51 -11.24 -24.11
CA VAL A 3 -5.06 -11.64 -22.76
C VAL A 3 -5.13 -13.16 -22.60
N THR A 4 -4.39 -13.70 -21.64
CA THR A 4 -4.42 -15.13 -21.32
C THR A 4 -5.79 -15.56 -20.73
N PRO A 5 -6.16 -16.85 -20.82
CA PRO A 5 -7.46 -17.34 -20.37
C PRO A 5 -7.72 -17.18 -18.86
N ASP A 6 -6.66 -17.14 -18.05
CA ASP A 6 -6.70 -16.98 -16.60
C ASP A 6 -6.89 -15.52 -16.13
N TYR A 7 -6.85 -14.55 -17.05
CA TYR A 7 -6.99 -13.13 -16.72
C TYR A 7 -8.35 -12.78 -16.07
N VAL A 8 -9.46 -13.26 -16.63
CA VAL A 8 -10.81 -12.87 -16.14
C VAL A 8 -11.07 -13.39 -14.72
N PRO A 9 -10.82 -14.68 -14.40
CA PRO A 9 -10.91 -15.16 -13.03
C PRO A 9 -9.98 -14.40 -12.07
N PHE A 10 -8.73 -14.13 -12.48
CA PHE A 10 -7.80 -13.34 -11.68
C PHE A 10 -8.36 -11.94 -11.38
N GLN A 11 -8.85 -11.23 -12.40
CA GLN A 11 -9.35 -9.86 -12.29
C GLN A 11 -10.56 -9.76 -11.35
N MET A 12 -11.44 -10.77 -11.32
CA MET A 12 -12.56 -10.80 -10.37
C MET A 12 -12.08 -10.81 -8.92
N TRP A 13 -11.12 -11.68 -8.60
CA TRP A 13 -10.55 -11.78 -7.24
C TRP A 13 -9.76 -10.54 -6.86
N ASP A 14 -8.94 -10.03 -7.79
CA ASP A 14 -8.15 -8.80 -7.59
C ASP A 14 -9.06 -7.60 -7.31
N THR A 15 -10.20 -7.50 -7.99
CA THR A 15 -11.18 -6.42 -7.78
C THR A 15 -11.84 -6.53 -6.41
N LEU A 16 -12.24 -7.74 -6.00
CA LEU A 16 -12.84 -7.98 -4.68
C LEU A 16 -11.86 -7.66 -3.55
N GLN A 17 -10.61 -8.10 -3.70
CA GLN A 17 -9.53 -7.77 -2.76
C GLN A 17 -9.31 -6.26 -2.71
N GLY A 18 -9.22 -5.60 -3.87
CA GLY A 18 -9.07 -4.15 -3.98
C GLY A 18 -10.19 -3.39 -3.26
N LEU A 19 -11.45 -3.83 -3.41
CA LEU A 19 -12.59 -3.25 -2.70
C LEU A 19 -12.47 -3.45 -1.17
N SER A 20 -12.06 -4.63 -0.72
CA SER A 20 -11.83 -4.90 0.71
C SER A 20 -10.72 -3.99 1.28
N THR A 21 -9.60 -3.86 0.56
CA THR A 21 -8.51 -2.96 0.93
C THR A 21 -8.96 -1.50 0.95
N TYR A 22 -9.78 -1.07 0.00
CA TYR A 22 -10.34 0.29 -0.02
C TYR A 22 -11.12 0.62 1.27
N ILE A 23 -12.04 -0.27 1.68
CA ILE A 23 -12.85 -0.08 2.88
C ILE A 23 -11.95 0.00 4.12
N ARG A 24 -10.98 -0.91 4.24
CA ARG A 24 -10.00 -0.92 5.35
C ARG A 24 -9.15 0.35 5.36
N ALA A 25 -8.72 0.84 4.20
CA ALA A 25 -7.95 2.06 4.07
C ALA A 25 -8.75 3.31 4.50
N MET A 26 -10.06 3.38 4.22
CA MET A 26 -10.92 4.46 4.73
C MET A 26 -10.99 4.45 6.26
N LEU A 27 -11.26 3.28 6.86
CA LEU A 27 -11.33 3.11 8.32
C LEU A 27 -9.99 3.47 8.99
N SER A 28 -8.90 2.96 8.42
CA SER A 28 -7.51 3.22 8.84
C SER A 28 -7.20 4.71 8.81
N THR A 29 -7.51 5.40 7.70
CA THR A 29 -7.29 6.83 7.54
C THR A 29 -8.11 7.63 8.54
N GLN A 30 -9.39 7.30 8.73
CA GLN A 30 -10.26 8.00 9.68
C GLN A 30 -9.75 7.88 11.12
N ALA A 31 -9.34 6.67 11.54
CA ALA A 31 -8.75 6.45 12.85
C ALA A 31 -7.45 7.26 13.02
N LEU A 32 -6.59 7.24 12.01
CA LEU A 32 -5.31 7.93 12.04
C LEU A 32 -5.47 9.45 12.12
N LEU A 33 -6.40 10.04 11.35
CA LEU A 33 -6.71 11.47 11.40
C LEU A 33 -7.20 11.87 12.78
N GLY A 34 -8.06 11.06 13.40
CA GLY A 34 -8.46 11.25 14.80
C GLY A 34 -7.28 11.19 15.76
N ALA A 35 -6.37 10.23 15.57
CA ALA A 35 -5.21 10.03 16.43
C ALA A 35 -4.26 11.26 16.46
N ILE A 36 -4.02 11.89 15.31
CA ILE A 36 -3.18 13.10 15.21
C ILE A 36 -3.91 14.39 15.65
N GLY A 37 -5.16 14.27 16.09
CA GLY A 37 -5.95 15.37 16.64
C GLY A 37 -6.69 16.22 15.61
N VAL A 38 -6.94 15.72 14.39
CA VAL A 38 -7.78 16.44 13.41
C VAL A 38 -9.19 16.57 13.98
N GLY A 39 -9.64 17.81 14.16
CA GLY A 39 -10.94 18.15 14.75
C GLY A 39 -10.90 18.54 16.23
N GLU A 40 -9.76 18.36 16.91
CA GLU A 40 -9.57 18.74 18.31
C GLU A 40 -9.15 20.21 18.46
N LYS A 41 -9.75 20.93 19.42
CA LYS A 41 -9.45 22.37 19.65
C LYS A 41 -8.04 22.62 20.20
N SER A 42 -7.45 21.63 20.87
CA SER A 42 -6.12 21.72 21.47
C SER A 42 -5.00 21.26 20.54
N ALA A 43 -5.33 20.57 19.44
CA ALA A 43 -4.34 20.09 18.48
C ALA A 43 -3.85 21.22 17.59
N THR A 44 -2.54 21.28 17.36
CA THR A 44 -1.94 22.27 16.48
C THR A 44 -1.73 21.69 15.09
N VAL A 45 -2.04 22.48 14.06
CA VAL A 45 -1.79 22.10 12.66
C VAL A 45 -0.32 21.77 12.45
N ILE A 46 0.59 22.54 13.05
CA ILE A 46 2.04 22.34 12.92
C ILE A 46 2.46 20.98 13.51
N GLY A 47 1.95 20.61 14.68
CA GLY A 47 2.27 19.33 15.32
C GLY A 47 1.78 18.13 14.50
N ALA A 48 0.54 18.20 14.01
CA ALA A 48 -0.04 17.18 13.12
C ALA A 48 0.77 17.03 11.81
N THR A 49 1.12 18.15 11.17
CA THR A 49 1.95 18.14 9.95
C THR A 49 3.32 17.52 10.20
N PHE A 50 3.96 17.80 11.34
CA PHE A 50 5.27 17.23 11.64
C PHE A 50 5.21 15.71 11.88
N GLN A 51 4.16 15.23 12.56
CA GLN A 51 3.92 13.79 12.71
C GLN A 51 3.72 13.10 11.35
N TRP A 52 2.97 13.73 10.46
CA TRP A 52 2.76 13.25 9.09
C TRP A 52 4.05 13.21 8.28
N PHE A 53 4.84 14.28 8.36
CA PHE A 53 6.15 14.38 7.71
C PHE A 53 7.09 13.25 8.16
N LEU A 54 7.20 13.00 9.48
CA LEU A 54 8.07 11.93 9.98
C LEU A 54 7.61 10.55 9.54
N ARG A 55 6.29 10.32 9.54
CA ARG A 55 5.68 9.10 9.02
C ARG A 55 6.06 8.89 7.54
N ASP A 56 5.87 9.90 6.71
CA ASP A 56 6.09 9.81 5.26
C ASP A 56 7.58 9.65 4.94
N LEU A 57 8.44 10.43 5.59
CA LEU A 57 9.89 10.31 5.46
C LEU A 57 10.38 8.89 5.81
N THR A 58 9.89 8.33 6.92
CA THR A 58 10.25 6.97 7.34
C THR A 58 9.83 5.92 6.30
N GLY A 59 8.60 6.04 5.79
CA GLY A 59 8.09 5.18 4.73
C GLY A 59 8.95 5.26 3.47
N MET A 60 9.24 6.47 2.99
CA MET A 60 10.05 6.69 1.78
C MET A 60 11.45 6.07 1.91
N LEU A 61 12.16 6.35 3.00
CA LEU A 61 13.48 5.78 3.25
C LEU A 61 13.43 4.26 3.33
N GLY A 62 12.43 3.70 4.02
CA GLY A 62 12.23 2.26 4.12
C GLY A 62 11.99 1.58 2.79
N GLY A 63 11.13 2.15 1.94
CA GLY A 63 10.85 1.62 0.60
C GLY A 63 12.06 1.65 -0.30
N ILE A 64 12.83 2.75 -0.27
CA ILE A 64 14.08 2.88 -1.02
C ILE A 64 15.07 1.78 -0.57
N LEU A 65 15.30 1.65 0.73
CA LEU A 65 16.21 0.63 1.28
C LEU A 65 15.77 -0.79 0.92
N PHE A 66 14.47 -1.07 1.03
CA PHE A 66 13.92 -2.37 0.66
C PHE A 66 14.08 -2.67 -0.82
N ALA A 67 13.79 -1.71 -1.71
CA ALA A 67 13.97 -1.87 -3.14
C ALA A 67 15.44 -2.12 -3.50
N PHE A 68 16.38 -1.42 -2.87
CA PHE A 68 17.82 -1.65 -3.07
C PHE A 68 18.26 -3.04 -2.64
N TYR A 69 17.76 -3.54 -1.51
CA TYR A 69 18.19 -4.84 -0.96
C TYR A 69 17.53 -6.03 -1.66
N GLN A 70 16.23 -5.91 -1.99
CA GLN A 70 15.41 -7.05 -2.39
C GLN A 70 14.99 -7.02 -3.87
N GLY A 71 15.21 -5.90 -4.59
CA GLY A 71 14.69 -5.68 -5.94
C GLY A 71 14.99 -6.80 -6.94
N SER A 72 16.19 -7.39 -6.89
CA SER A 72 16.60 -8.48 -7.79
C SER A 72 15.85 -9.80 -7.57
N ASN A 73 15.20 -9.99 -6.42
CA ASN A 73 14.51 -11.22 -6.04
C ASN A 73 12.98 -11.15 -6.20
N LEU A 74 12.43 -9.96 -6.49
CA LEU A 74 10.99 -9.74 -6.54
C LEU A 74 10.32 -10.46 -7.74
N ASP A 75 11.00 -10.48 -8.89
CA ASP A 75 10.47 -11.10 -10.12
C ASP A 75 10.47 -12.64 -10.06
N SER A 76 11.38 -13.23 -9.27
CA SER A 76 11.59 -14.68 -9.23
C SER A 76 10.42 -15.45 -8.60
N ASN A 77 9.67 -14.81 -7.68
CA ASN A 77 8.59 -15.45 -6.93
C ASN A 77 7.37 -14.53 -6.79
N ALA A 78 6.85 -14.03 -7.91
CA ALA A 78 5.82 -12.99 -7.91
C ALA A 78 4.57 -13.33 -7.07
N LYS A 79 4.13 -14.60 -7.05
CA LYS A 79 2.98 -15.04 -6.23
C LYS A 79 3.26 -14.93 -4.72
N MET A 80 4.46 -15.32 -4.28
CA MET A 80 4.84 -15.23 -2.87
C MET A 80 4.97 -13.77 -2.45
N TRP A 81 5.67 -12.96 -3.25
CA TRP A 81 5.83 -11.53 -2.96
C TRP A 81 4.51 -10.78 -2.94
N ARG A 82 3.52 -11.20 -3.74
CA ARG A 82 2.18 -10.62 -3.72
C ARG A 82 1.48 -10.91 -2.38
N LEU A 83 1.56 -12.14 -1.89
CA LEU A 83 1.03 -12.49 -0.58
C LEU A 83 1.71 -11.73 0.56
N VAL A 84 3.04 -11.57 0.49
CA VAL A 84 3.79 -10.79 1.49
C VAL A 84 3.40 -9.31 1.42
N ALA A 85 3.20 -8.76 0.23
CA ALA A 85 2.74 -7.38 0.05
C ALA A 85 1.36 -7.17 0.68
N ASP A 86 0.41 -8.07 0.43
CA ASP A 86 -0.93 -8.01 1.01
C ASP A 86 -0.90 -8.10 2.54
N PHE A 87 -0.08 -9.00 3.10
CA PHE A 87 0.10 -9.11 4.55
C PHE A 87 0.71 -7.84 5.18
N MET A 88 1.75 -7.27 4.55
CA MET A 88 2.37 -6.03 5.02
C MET A 88 1.42 -4.83 4.90
N ASN A 89 0.52 -4.84 3.92
CA ASN A 89 -0.49 -3.78 3.77
C ASN A 89 -1.47 -3.82 4.94
N ASP A 90 -1.94 -5.02 5.25
CA ASP A 90 -2.88 -5.28 6.33
C ASP A 90 -2.27 -4.95 7.69
N LEU A 91 -0.99 -5.28 7.90
CA LEU A 91 -0.24 -4.89 9.07
C LEU A 91 -0.14 -3.36 9.19
N GLY A 92 0.13 -2.66 8.10
CA GLY A 92 0.21 -1.20 8.07
C GLY A 92 -1.12 -0.53 8.42
N MET A 93 -2.23 -1.00 7.84
CA MET A 93 -3.58 -0.52 8.17
C MET A 93 -3.97 -0.85 9.61
N LEU A 94 -3.54 -2.00 10.14
CA LEU A 94 -3.75 -2.36 11.53
C LEU A 94 -3.02 -1.40 12.48
N MET A 95 -1.77 -1.02 12.17
CA MET A 95 -1.02 -0.05 12.97
C MET A 95 -1.73 1.31 13.01
N ASP A 96 -2.21 1.81 11.87
CA ASP A 96 -3.00 3.03 11.80
C ASP A 96 -4.29 2.92 12.65
N LEU A 97 -5.00 1.79 12.59
CA LEU A 97 -6.22 1.55 13.37
C LEU A 97 -5.95 1.47 14.88
N LEU A 98 -4.80 0.94 15.28
CA LEU A 98 -4.38 0.84 16.68
C LEU A 98 -3.78 2.14 17.22
N SER A 99 -3.30 3.03 16.35
CA SER A 99 -2.63 4.28 16.75
C SER A 99 -3.40 5.16 17.76
N PRO A 100 -4.75 5.29 17.72
CA PRO A 100 -5.49 6.07 18.70
C PRO A 100 -5.45 5.47 20.12
N LEU A 101 -5.24 4.15 20.24
CA LEU A 101 -5.20 3.46 21.53
C LEU A 101 -3.90 3.70 22.30
N PHE A 102 -2.86 4.20 21.62
CA PHE A 102 -1.53 4.40 22.20
C PHE A 102 -0.99 5.83 21.96
N PRO A 103 -1.61 6.89 22.53
CA PRO A 103 -1.21 8.27 22.28
C PRO A 103 0.27 8.55 22.58
N SER A 104 0.85 7.91 23.61
CA SER A 104 2.25 8.08 24.00
C SER A 104 3.26 7.48 23.00
N SER A 105 2.83 6.52 22.17
CA SER A 105 3.68 5.83 21.19
C SER A 105 3.19 6.05 19.75
N LEU A 106 2.27 6.98 19.56
CA LEU A 106 1.58 7.26 18.30
C LEU A 106 2.55 7.39 17.13
N ILE A 107 3.57 8.24 17.26
CA ILE A 107 4.49 8.50 16.15
C ILE A 107 5.30 7.27 15.75
N ILE A 108 5.65 6.41 16.71
CA ILE A 108 6.39 5.17 16.45
C ILE A 108 5.50 4.20 15.68
N ILE A 109 4.26 4.02 16.13
CA ILE A 109 3.27 3.14 15.49
C ILE A 109 2.97 3.61 14.06
N MET A 110 2.77 4.92 13.87
CA MET A 110 2.57 5.53 12.55
C MET A 110 3.75 5.27 11.61
N CYS A 111 4.98 5.48 12.09
CA CYS A 111 6.18 5.25 11.31
C CYS A 111 6.33 3.77 10.93
N LEU A 112 6.04 2.83 11.84
CA LEU A 112 6.03 1.40 11.54
C LEU A 112 4.95 1.02 10.52
N GLY A 113 3.75 1.59 10.64
CA GLY A 113 2.67 1.39 9.67
C GLY A 113 3.02 1.91 8.28
N SER A 114 3.67 3.07 8.21
CA SER A 114 4.19 3.66 6.97
C SER A 114 5.31 2.84 6.34
N LEU A 115 6.25 2.36 7.15
CA LEU A 115 7.31 1.47 6.70
C LEU A 115 6.75 0.18 6.08
N SER A 116 5.76 -0.42 6.74
CA SER A 116 5.06 -1.62 6.26
C SER A 116 4.37 -1.38 4.91
N ARG A 117 3.64 -0.26 4.76
CA ARG A 117 2.98 0.09 3.49
C ARG A 117 3.95 0.45 2.39
N SER A 118 5.10 1.03 2.72
CA SER A 118 6.14 1.32 1.73
C SER A 118 6.74 0.04 1.16
N PHE A 119 6.99 -0.97 2.00
CA PHE A 119 7.34 -2.31 1.55
C PHE A 119 6.27 -2.87 0.60
N THR A 120 4.99 -2.78 0.99
CA THR A 120 3.86 -3.23 0.15
C THR A 120 3.90 -2.56 -1.21
N GLY A 121 4.13 -1.23 -1.27
CA GLY A 121 4.18 -0.49 -2.53
C GLY A 121 5.25 -1.03 -3.48
N VAL A 122 6.45 -1.31 -2.97
CA VAL A 122 7.55 -1.87 -3.77
C VAL A 122 7.22 -3.29 -4.25
N ALA A 123 6.79 -4.17 -3.35
CA ALA A 123 6.50 -5.57 -3.67
C ALA A 123 5.26 -5.71 -4.59
N SER A 124 4.18 -4.96 -4.33
CA SER A 124 2.99 -4.90 -5.20
C SER A 124 3.37 -4.36 -6.58
N GLY A 125 4.17 -3.30 -6.65
CA GLY A 125 4.64 -2.73 -7.92
C GLY A 125 5.40 -3.75 -8.79
N ALA A 126 6.37 -4.45 -8.21
CA ALA A 126 7.13 -5.47 -8.92
C ALA A 126 6.26 -6.66 -9.36
N THR A 127 5.43 -7.19 -8.47
CA THR A 127 4.55 -8.34 -8.77
C THR A 127 3.49 -8.00 -9.80
N ARG A 128 2.96 -6.77 -9.78
CA ARG A 128 2.06 -6.24 -10.81
C ARG A 128 2.75 -6.16 -12.16
N ALA A 129 4.00 -5.69 -12.23
CA ALA A 129 4.76 -5.66 -13.47
C ALA A 129 4.93 -7.08 -14.06
N ALA A 130 5.27 -8.06 -13.22
CA ALA A 130 5.37 -9.46 -13.64
C ALA A 130 4.02 -10.03 -14.14
N LEU A 131 2.92 -9.73 -13.44
CA LEU A 131 1.56 -10.15 -13.83
C LEU A 131 1.12 -9.52 -15.15
N THR A 132 1.38 -8.22 -15.35
CA THR A 132 1.09 -7.53 -16.61
C THR A 132 1.79 -8.20 -17.79
N GLN A 133 3.07 -8.58 -17.62
CA GLN A 133 3.80 -9.29 -18.66
C GLN A 133 3.24 -10.69 -18.90
N HIS A 134 2.89 -11.43 -17.84
CA HIS A 134 2.25 -12.75 -17.94
C HIS A 134 0.93 -12.71 -18.71
N PHE A 135 0.09 -11.71 -18.46
CA PHE A 135 -1.22 -11.59 -19.11
C PHE A 135 -1.15 -11.08 -20.57
N ALA A 136 -0.03 -10.50 -21.00
CA ALA A 136 0.13 -9.93 -22.34
C ALA A 136 0.38 -11.00 -23.40
N LEU A 137 -0.51 -11.09 -24.40
CA LEU A 137 -0.37 -12.02 -25.54
C LEU A 137 -0.01 -11.34 -26.86
N ALA A 138 -0.19 -10.02 -26.97
CA ALA A 138 -0.06 -9.28 -28.23
C ALA A 138 0.79 -8.01 -28.08
N ASN A 139 1.85 -8.08 -27.27
CA ASN A 139 2.68 -6.91 -26.90
C ASN A 139 1.83 -5.74 -26.35
N ASN A 140 0.76 -6.09 -25.63
CA ASN A 140 -0.28 -5.18 -25.16
C ASN A 140 -0.21 -4.95 -23.65
N ALA A 141 1.00 -4.99 -23.07
CA ALA A 141 1.24 -4.78 -21.65
C ALA A 141 0.67 -3.44 -21.14
N ALA A 142 0.73 -2.38 -21.95
CA ALA A 142 0.15 -1.08 -21.60
C ALA A 142 -1.38 -1.11 -21.48
N ASP A 143 -2.06 -1.81 -22.40
CA ASP A 143 -3.52 -2.00 -22.37
C ASP A 143 -3.95 -2.79 -21.13
N ILE A 144 -3.16 -3.81 -20.75
CA ILE A 144 -3.41 -4.59 -19.53
C ILE A 144 -3.18 -3.73 -18.29
N SER A 145 -2.05 -3.02 -18.20
CA SER A 145 -1.79 -2.11 -17.08
C SER A 145 -2.85 -1.04 -16.91
N ALA A 146 -3.48 -0.57 -17.99
CA ALA A 146 -4.60 0.38 -17.93
C ALA A 146 -5.91 -0.25 -17.44
N LYS A 147 -6.13 -1.55 -17.68
CA LYS A 147 -7.33 -2.30 -17.27
C LYS A 147 -7.23 -2.83 -15.83
N VAL A 148 -6.02 -3.08 -15.34
CA VAL A 148 -5.80 -3.47 -13.94
C VAL A 148 -6.10 -2.25 -13.06
N PRO A 149 -6.99 -2.36 -12.06
CA PRO A 149 -7.45 -1.21 -11.28
C PRO A 149 -6.29 -0.49 -10.55
N LEU A 150 -6.35 0.84 -10.60
CA LEU A 150 -5.47 1.84 -9.99
C LEU A 150 -5.66 1.93 -8.46
N ASN A 151 -5.63 0.81 -7.73
CA ASN A 151 -5.91 0.82 -6.29
C ASN A 151 -4.70 1.15 -5.39
N ASP A 152 -3.48 1.22 -5.93
CA ASP A 152 -2.26 1.36 -5.11
C ASP A 152 -1.60 2.76 -5.15
N LEU A 153 -2.13 3.76 -5.87
CA LEU A 153 -1.38 5.02 -6.10
C LEU A 153 -2.09 6.35 -5.81
N ASN A 154 -3.38 6.40 -5.44
CA ASN A 154 -4.08 7.70 -5.37
C ASN A 154 -5.08 7.91 -4.23
N ILE A 155 -5.06 7.12 -3.15
CA ILE A 155 -5.99 7.34 -2.02
C ILE A 155 -5.32 8.08 -0.84
N LEU A 156 -4.02 8.36 -0.91
CA LEU A 156 -3.30 9.08 0.16
C LEU A 156 -2.35 10.19 -0.35
N SER A 157 -2.45 10.60 -1.61
CA SER A 157 -1.68 11.73 -2.16
C SER A 157 -2.41 13.08 -2.09
N VAL A 158 -3.61 13.15 -1.48
CA VAL A 158 -4.25 14.38 -1.02
C VAL A 158 -4.98 14.13 0.28
#